data_AF-A0A7R9CI74-F1
#
_entry.id   AF-A0A7R9CI74-F1
#
_cell.length_a   1.000
_cell.length_b   1.000
_cell.length_c   1.000
_cell.angle_alpha   90.00
_cell.angle_beta   90.00
_cell.angle_gamma   90.00
#
_symmetry.space_group_name_H-M   'P 1'
#
loop_
_entity.id
_entity.type
_entity.pdbx_description
1 polymer ?
#
loop_
_entity_poly.entity_id
_entity_poly.type
_entity_poly.pdbx_seq_one_letter_code
_entity_poly.pdbx_strand_id
1 'polypeptide(L)'
;MRGHGTYMEESALTASVSGVVEQVNKLISVKPIKTRYNGEIGDVVVGRITEVQQKRWKVDTNSRLDSVLLLSSVNLPGGELRKRSAEDEQMMRNYLQEGDLISAEVQKIFDEGSLSLYTRSLRYGKLSQGVLVKVFPSLVKRRKNHFYDLPCGANVILGNNGFIWISSTNTVEGEEGSGGFTQNLEEPIARPEREVIARLRNCILALASCKMMLHDSSIQYAYEESQKYTISELLLPEPLLDVAILTQHRLHQMEDD
;
A
#
# COMPACT_ATOMS: atom_id res chain seq x y z
N MET A 1 -14.53 21.17 20.44
CA MET A 1 -14.49 19.69 20.62
C MET A 1 -13.05 19.24 20.52
N ARG A 2 -12.64 18.27 21.33
CA ARG A 2 -11.29 17.72 21.30
C ARG A 2 -11.13 16.73 20.14
N GLY A 3 -10.07 16.88 19.37
CA GLY A 3 -9.67 15.91 18.35
C GLY A 3 -8.50 15.04 18.81
N HIS A 4 -8.02 14.19 17.92
CA HIS A 4 -6.83 13.37 18.15
C HIS A 4 -5.60 14.26 18.40
N GLY A 5 -4.68 13.79 19.26
CA GLY A 5 -3.45 14.52 19.58
C GLY A 5 -3.62 15.67 20.57
N THR A 6 -4.79 15.79 21.20
CA THR A 6 -5.08 16.81 22.24
C THR A 6 -5.65 16.16 23.49
N TYR A 7 -5.32 16.71 24.65
CA TYR A 7 -5.92 16.35 25.94
C TYR A 7 -6.24 17.61 26.74
N MET A 8 -7.06 17.47 27.77
CA MET A 8 -7.48 18.59 28.61
C MET A 8 -6.75 18.49 29.94
N GLU A 9 -6.06 19.56 30.31
CA GLU A 9 -5.32 19.68 31.57
C GLU A 9 -5.67 21.04 32.18
N GLU A 10 -6.12 21.04 33.43
CA GLU A 10 -6.42 22.27 34.20
C GLU A 10 -7.26 23.32 33.45
N SER A 11 -8.28 22.88 32.71
CA SER A 11 -9.15 23.73 31.86
C SER A 11 -8.50 24.32 30.60
N ALA A 12 -7.25 23.98 30.30
CA ALA A 12 -6.58 24.27 29.03
C ALA A 12 -6.56 23.04 28.11
N LEU A 13 -6.61 23.28 26.79
CA LEU A 13 -6.43 22.24 25.79
C LEU A 13 -4.94 22.17 25.43
N THR A 14 -4.29 21.07 25.77
CA THR A 14 -2.85 20.85 25.58
C THR A 14 -2.62 19.80 24.48
N ALA A 15 -1.56 19.96 23.69
CA ALA A 15 -1.15 18.98 22.68
C ALA A 15 -0.45 17.79 23.35
N SER A 16 -0.85 16.56 23.01
CA SER A 16 -0.16 15.34 23.49
C SER A 16 0.98 14.88 22.57
N VAL A 17 1.06 15.42 21.36
CA VAL A 17 1.98 14.98 20.31
C VAL A 17 2.66 16.18 19.64
N SER A 18 3.89 15.98 19.17
CA SER A 18 4.61 16.99 18.37
C SER A 18 4.12 16.95 16.93
N GLY A 19 3.52 18.04 16.46
CA GLY A 19 2.84 18.07 15.18
C GLY A 19 2.31 19.44 14.79
N VAL A 20 1.61 19.47 13.67
CA VAL A 20 0.92 20.67 13.16
C VAL A 20 -0.50 20.69 13.70
N VAL A 21 -0.98 21.85 14.13
CA VAL A 21 -2.36 22.03 14.58
C VAL A 21 -3.27 22.09 13.36
N GLU A 22 -4.26 21.20 13.29
CA GLU A 22 -5.33 21.21 12.30
C GLU A 22 -6.65 21.56 13.00
N GLN A 23 -7.23 22.69 12.61
CA GLN A 23 -8.54 23.12 13.08
C GLN A 23 -9.56 22.94 11.96
N VAL A 24 -10.48 22.00 12.15
CA VAL A 24 -11.63 21.79 11.26
C VAL A 24 -12.88 22.24 12.00
N ASN A 25 -13.41 23.40 11.64
CA ASN A 25 -14.53 24.05 12.33
C ASN A 25 -14.23 24.26 13.84
N LYS A 26 -14.97 23.53 14.70
CA LYS A 26 -14.84 23.56 16.17
C LYS A 26 -14.00 22.40 16.72
N LEU A 27 -13.45 21.55 15.86
CA LEU A 27 -12.60 20.43 16.23
C LEU A 27 -11.14 20.85 16.09
N ILE A 28 -10.39 20.80 17.20
CA ILE A 28 -8.95 21.05 17.22
C ILE A 28 -8.25 19.71 17.36
N SER A 29 -7.41 19.36 16.39
CA SER A 29 -6.57 18.16 16.39
C SER A 29 -5.12 18.53 16.13
N VAL A 30 -4.19 17.69 16.58
CA VAL A 30 -2.77 17.85 16.28
C VAL A 30 -2.32 16.66 15.45
N LYS A 31 -1.87 16.94 14.23
CA LYS A 31 -1.35 15.95 13.28
C LYS A 31 0.13 15.69 13.55
N PRO A 32 0.51 14.50 14.03
CA PRO A 32 1.91 14.21 14.35
C PRO A 32 2.78 14.18 13.10
N ILE A 33 4.06 14.52 13.25
CA ILE A 33 5.04 14.46 12.14
C ILE A 33 5.28 13.01 11.67
N LYS A 34 5.24 12.05 12.62
CA LYS A 34 5.36 10.62 12.34
C LYS A 34 4.18 9.88 12.95
N THR A 35 3.47 9.14 12.11
CA THR A 35 2.36 8.29 12.53
C THR A 35 2.51 6.90 11.95
N ARG A 36 2.00 5.90 12.68
CA ARG A 36 1.66 4.62 12.07
C ARG A 36 0.43 4.79 11.19
N TYR A 37 0.17 3.78 10.37
CA TYR A 37 -1.03 3.78 9.55
C TYR A 37 -2.29 3.68 10.43
N ASN A 38 -3.14 4.69 10.32
CA ASN A 38 -4.49 4.68 10.87
C ASN A 38 -5.44 4.45 9.70
N GLY A 39 -6.03 3.25 9.65
CA GLY A 39 -6.90 2.88 8.54
C GLY A 39 -8.21 3.64 8.55
N GLU A 40 -8.71 3.93 7.35
CA GLU A 40 -10.06 4.43 7.12
C GLU A 40 -10.86 3.41 6.30
N ILE A 41 -12.19 3.44 6.45
CA ILE A 41 -13.07 2.53 5.70
C ILE A 41 -12.94 2.83 4.21
N GLY A 42 -12.69 1.80 3.41
CA GLY A 42 -12.47 1.91 1.97
C GLY A 42 -11.01 2.14 1.56
N ASP A 43 -10.07 2.23 2.51
CA ASP A 43 -8.66 2.29 2.18
C ASP A 43 -8.18 0.99 1.53
N VAL A 44 -7.40 1.12 0.46
CA VAL A 44 -6.66 0.01 -0.15
C VAL A 44 -5.33 -0.16 0.58
N VAL A 45 -5.04 -1.37 1.01
CA VAL A 45 -3.83 -1.72 1.75
C VAL A 45 -3.17 -2.95 1.15
N VAL A 46 -1.83 -2.97 1.22
CA VAL A 46 -1.04 -4.16 0.96
C VAL A 46 -0.56 -4.70 2.29
N GLY A 47 -0.66 -6.00 2.53
CA GLY A 47 -0.31 -6.59 3.82
C GLY A 47 0.41 -7.92 3.66
N ARG A 48 1.14 -8.32 4.70
CA ARG A 48 1.78 -9.64 4.79
C ARG A 48 1.05 -10.50 5.80
N ILE A 49 0.72 -11.73 5.45
CA ILE A 49 0.11 -12.67 6.40
C ILE A 49 1.15 -13.07 7.44
N THR A 50 0.81 -12.84 8.71
CA THR A 50 1.68 -13.18 9.84
C THR A 50 1.35 -14.55 10.40
N GLU A 51 0.06 -14.84 10.59
CA GLU A 51 -0.41 -16.08 11.20
C GLU A 51 -1.74 -16.51 10.58
N VAL A 52 -1.93 -17.82 10.43
CA VAL A 52 -3.22 -18.42 10.09
C VAL A 52 -3.87 -18.93 11.38
N GLN A 53 -5.08 -18.44 11.69
CA GLN A 53 -5.89 -18.91 12.82
C GLN A 53 -7.18 -19.55 12.34
N GLN A 54 -7.95 -20.13 13.26
CA GLN A 54 -9.24 -20.72 12.92
C GLN A 54 -10.18 -19.64 12.34
N LYS A 55 -10.63 -19.83 11.10
CA LYS A 55 -11.55 -18.94 10.35
C LYS A 55 -11.04 -17.53 10.04
N ARG A 56 -9.79 -17.19 10.40
CA ARG A 56 -9.21 -15.86 10.15
C ARG A 56 -7.71 -15.91 9.90
N TRP A 57 -7.22 -14.99 9.08
CA TRP A 57 -5.81 -14.68 8.93
C TRP A 57 -5.48 -13.38 9.65
N LYS A 58 -4.31 -13.34 10.29
CA LYS A 58 -3.70 -12.09 10.75
C LYS A 58 -2.79 -11.55 9.66
N VAL A 59 -2.86 -10.24 9.46
CA VAL A 59 -2.15 -9.54 8.40
C VAL A 59 -1.45 -8.33 8.99
N ASP A 60 -0.14 -8.23 8.77
CA ASP A 60 0.65 -7.04 9.05
C ASP A 60 0.39 -5.98 7.96
N THR A 61 -0.22 -4.88 8.37
CA THR A 61 -0.53 -3.72 7.55
C THR A 61 0.13 -2.45 8.06
N ASN A 62 1.21 -2.51 8.84
CA ASN A 62 1.90 -1.32 9.39
C ASN A 62 1.02 -0.42 10.30
N SER A 63 -0.05 -1.00 10.84
CA SER A 63 -0.96 -0.37 11.80
C SER A 63 -0.46 -0.54 13.25
N ARG A 64 -1.23 -0.02 14.21
CA ARG A 64 -0.94 -0.23 15.65
C ARG A 64 -1.10 -1.70 16.06
N LEU A 65 -2.11 -2.37 15.51
CA LEU A 65 -2.46 -3.77 15.76
C LEU A 65 -2.47 -4.53 14.43
N ASP A 66 -2.36 -5.84 14.50
CA ASP A 66 -2.53 -6.71 13.33
C ASP A 66 -3.96 -6.60 12.79
N SER A 67 -4.06 -6.58 11.48
CA SER A 67 -5.34 -6.59 10.78
C SER A 67 -5.88 -8.01 10.68
N VAL A 68 -7.21 -8.12 10.64
CA VAL A 68 -7.91 -9.41 10.59
C VAL A 68 -8.57 -9.57 9.23
N LEU A 69 -8.20 -10.62 8.51
CA LEU A 69 -8.91 -11.05 7.31
C LEU A 69 -9.72 -12.30 7.65
N LEU A 70 -11.04 -12.18 7.63
CA LEU A 70 -11.92 -13.31 7.90
C LEU A 70 -11.99 -14.22 6.65
N LEU A 71 -12.09 -15.53 6.85
CA LEU A 71 -12.45 -16.48 5.78
C LEU A 71 -13.76 -16.07 5.10
N SER A 72 -14.63 -15.38 5.84
CA SER A 72 -15.89 -14.89 5.30
C SER A 72 -15.78 -13.75 4.30
N SER A 73 -14.63 -13.09 4.28
CA SER A 73 -14.37 -11.84 3.56
C SER A 73 -13.46 -12.05 2.35
N VAL A 74 -13.13 -13.31 2.07
CA VAL A 74 -12.28 -13.75 0.96
C VAL A 74 -13.16 -14.41 -0.10
N ASN A 75 -12.86 -14.13 -1.37
CA ASN A 75 -13.45 -14.84 -2.50
C ASN A 75 -12.83 -16.23 -2.57
N LEU A 76 -13.62 -17.29 -2.61
CA LEU A 76 -13.07 -18.62 -2.88
C LEU A 76 -13.11 -18.86 -4.40
N PRO A 77 -12.11 -19.56 -4.96
CA PRO A 77 -12.16 -19.96 -6.37
C PRO A 77 -13.41 -20.82 -6.61
N GLY A 78 -14.29 -20.38 -7.53
CA GLY A 78 -15.57 -21.03 -7.83
C GLY A 78 -16.82 -20.13 -7.77
N GLY A 79 -16.70 -18.87 -7.33
CA GLY A 79 -17.80 -17.90 -7.37
C GLY A 79 -18.70 -17.87 -6.12
N GLU A 80 -19.59 -16.87 -6.08
CA GLU A 80 -20.11 -16.19 -4.88
C GLU A 80 -21.15 -16.95 -4.01
N LEU A 81 -21.42 -18.24 -4.27
CA LEU A 81 -22.56 -18.96 -3.66
C LEU A 81 -22.29 -20.38 -3.11
N ARG A 82 -21.03 -20.76 -2.84
CA ARG A 82 -20.74 -22.02 -2.12
C ARG A 82 -20.98 -21.84 -0.61
N LYS A 83 -21.82 -22.69 0.00
CA LYS A 83 -21.90 -22.80 1.47
C LYS A 83 -20.53 -23.20 2.00
N ARG A 84 -19.93 -22.33 2.81
CA ARG A 84 -18.60 -22.55 3.39
C ARG A 84 -18.61 -23.81 4.24
N SER A 85 -17.79 -24.77 3.87
CA SER A 85 -17.69 -26.09 4.49
C SER A 85 -16.61 -26.10 5.56
N ALA A 86 -16.67 -27.03 6.51
CA ALA A 86 -15.56 -27.31 7.43
C ALA A 86 -14.28 -27.73 6.68
N GLU A 87 -14.42 -28.24 5.45
CA GLU A 87 -13.30 -28.55 4.55
C GLU A 87 -12.53 -27.28 4.14
N ASP A 88 -13.23 -26.15 3.95
CA ASP A 88 -12.59 -24.87 3.59
C ASP A 88 -11.75 -24.33 4.76
N GLU A 89 -12.17 -24.60 6.01
CA GLU A 89 -11.38 -24.27 7.21
C GLU A 89 -10.06 -25.05 7.25
N GLN A 90 -10.05 -26.30 6.79
CA GLN A 90 -8.84 -27.12 6.71
C GLN A 90 -7.94 -26.71 5.53
N MET A 91 -8.54 -26.25 4.43
CA MET A 91 -7.81 -25.77 3.24
C MET A 91 -7.37 -24.30 3.34
N MET A 92 -7.62 -23.60 4.45
CA MET A 92 -7.20 -22.20 4.61
C MET A 92 -5.72 -21.97 4.33
N ARG A 93 -4.86 -22.90 4.77
CA ARG A 93 -3.41 -22.85 4.56
C ARG A 93 -3.02 -23.09 3.09
N ASN A 94 -3.89 -23.66 2.27
CA ASN A 94 -3.61 -23.85 0.84
C ASN A 94 -3.83 -22.56 0.05
N TYR A 95 -4.77 -21.71 0.47
CA TYR A 95 -5.02 -20.42 -0.17
C TYR A 95 -3.99 -19.36 0.22
N LEU A 96 -3.79 -19.20 1.53
CA LEU A 96 -3.00 -18.12 2.12
C LEU A 96 -2.13 -18.69 3.24
N GLN A 97 -0.82 -18.60 3.03
CA GLN A 97 0.22 -19.08 3.94
C GLN A 97 0.89 -17.91 4.66
N GLU A 98 1.60 -18.26 5.74
CA GLU A 98 2.41 -17.29 6.49
C GLU A 98 3.52 -16.75 5.58
N GLY A 99 3.64 -15.42 5.51
CA GLY A 99 4.59 -14.72 4.65
C GLY A 99 4.03 -14.27 3.31
N ASP A 100 2.87 -14.79 2.88
CA ASP A 100 2.21 -14.35 1.66
C ASP A 100 1.82 -12.87 1.72
N LEU A 101 1.91 -12.20 0.58
CA LEU A 101 1.48 -10.81 0.42
C LEU A 101 0.09 -10.77 -0.20
N ILE A 102 -0.75 -9.87 0.30
CA ILE A 102 -2.10 -9.68 -0.18
C ILE A 102 -2.38 -8.19 -0.42
N SER A 103 -3.21 -7.90 -1.41
CA SER A 103 -3.93 -6.64 -1.53
C SER A 103 -5.34 -6.81 -0.96
N ALA A 104 -5.76 -5.87 -0.13
CA ALA A 104 -7.07 -5.90 0.49
C ALA A 104 -7.62 -4.50 0.73
N GLU A 105 -8.92 -4.42 0.98
CA GLU A 105 -9.59 -3.19 1.34
C GLU A 105 -10.05 -3.24 2.80
N VAL A 106 -10.00 -2.09 3.47
CA VAL A 106 -10.47 -1.95 4.86
C VAL A 106 -12.00 -1.91 4.86
N GLN A 107 -12.63 -2.95 5.37
CA GLN A 107 -14.10 -3.06 5.47
C GLN A 107 -14.65 -2.25 6.63
N LYS A 108 -14.06 -2.46 7.81
CA LYS A 108 -14.52 -1.94 9.10
C LYS A 108 -13.34 -1.79 10.02
N ILE A 109 -13.47 -0.88 10.98
CA ILE A 109 -12.52 -0.68 12.06
C ILE A 109 -13.22 -1.13 13.33
N PHE A 110 -12.59 -2.03 14.08
CA PHE A 110 -13.11 -2.47 15.38
C PHE A 110 -12.85 -1.39 16.43
N ASP A 111 -13.63 -1.41 17.52
CA ASP A 111 -13.51 -0.42 18.60
C ASP A 111 -12.12 -0.44 19.28
N GLU A 112 -11.42 -1.57 19.24
CA GLU A 112 -10.05 -1.72 19.72
C GLU A 112 -9.00 -1.07 18.79
N GLY A 113 -9.40 -0.65 17.59
CA GLY A 113 -8.53 -0.07 16.56
C GLY A 113 -7.88 -1.09 15.63
N SER A 114 -8.28 -2.37 15.69
CA SER A 114 -7.90 -3.36 14.69
C SER A 114 -8.72 -3.17 13.41
N LEU A 115 -8.12 -3.48 12.26
CA LEU A 115 -8.77 -3.31 10.95
C LEU A 115 -9.31 -4.65 10.48
N SER A 116 -10.57 -4.68 10.04
CA SER A 116 -11.17 -5.81 9.34
C SER A 116 -10.98 -5.63 7.85
N LEU A 117 -10.28 -6.57 7.21
CA LEU A 117 -10.00 -6.55 5.78
C LEU A 117 -11.01 -7.40 5.01
N TYR A 118 -11.21 -7.06 3.74
CA TYR A 118 -11.96 -7.89 2.79
C TYR A 118 -11.36 -7.82 1.39
N THR A 119 -11.51 -8.92 0.65
CA THR A 119 -10.97 -9.10 -0.70
C THR A 119 -12.07 -9.64 -1.64
N ARG A 120 -13.20 -8.92 -1.71
CA ARG A 120 -14.36 -9.33 -2.52
C ARG A 120 -14.26 -8.97 -4.00
N SER A 121 -13.39 -8.05 -4.39
CA SER A 121 -13.15 -7.75 -5.81
C SER A 121 -12.06 -8.67 -6.35
N LEU A 122 -12.14 -9.08 -7.62
CA LEU A 122 -11.07 -9.84 -8.29
C LEU A 122 -9.75 -9.07 -8.37
N ARG A 123 -9.78 -7.74 -8.26
CA ARG A 123 -8.59 -6.89 -8.18
C ARG A 123 -7.83 -7.01 -6.86
N TYR A 124 -8.47 -7.59 -5.84
CA TYR A 124 -7.87 -7.83 -4.53
C TYR A 124 -7.58 -9.32 -4.37
N GLY A 125 -6.45 -9.65 -3.75
CA GLY A 125 -6.07 -11.04 -3.56
C GLY A 125 -4.62 -11.19 -3.18
N LYS A 126 -4.13 -12.42 -3.34
CA LYS A 126 -2.73 -12.78 -3.16
C LYS A 126 -1.89 -12.16 -4.27
N LEU A 127 -0.80 -11.52 -3.87
CA LEU A 127 0.17 -10.91 -4.77
C LEU A 127 1.24 -11.96 -5.12
N SER A 128 1.63 -11.99 -6.39
CA SER A 128 2.56 -12.96 -6.95
C SER A 128 3.99 -12.44 -7.05
N GLN A 129 4.60 -12.47 -8.24
CA GLN A 129 5.96 -12.01 -8.44
C GLN A 129 6.01 -10.49 -8.52
N GLY A 130 6.85 -9.91 -7.68
CA GLY A 130 7.02 -8.47 -7.62
C GLY A 130 7.92 -8.05 -6.46
N VAL A 131 7.93 -6.76 -6.18
CA VAL A 131 8.74 -6.17 -5.13
C VAL A 131 7.88 -5.32 -4.21
N LEU A 132 7.98 -5.60 -2.91
CA LEU A 132 7.38 -4.79 -1.86
C LEU A 132 8.36 -3.68 -1.43
N VAL A 133 7.88 -2.44 -1.44
CA VAL A 133 8.60 -1.27 -0.93
C VAL A 133 7.83 -0.72 0.27
N LYS A 134 8.53 -0.53 1.38
CA LYS A 134 7.95 0.05 2.60
C LYS A 134 8.34 1.53 2.69
N VAL A 135 7.34 2.39 2.71
CA VAL A 135 7.47 3.84 2.91
C VAL A 135 6.63 4.29 4.11
N PHE A 136 6.80 5.55 4.53
CA PHE A 136 5.94 6.10 5.56
C PHE A 136 4.52 6.29 5.02
N PRO A 137 3.46 5.86 5.75
CA PRO A 137 2.08 5.98 5.29
C PRO A 137 1.67 7.43 5.03
N SER A 138 2.26 8.39 5.74
CA SER A 138 2.01 9.82 5.56
C SER A 138 2.44 10.37 4.20
N LEU A 139 3.30 9.65 3.46
CA LEU A 139 3.78 10.07 2.14
C LEU A 139 2.83 9.64 1.02
N VAL A 140 1.94 8.67 1.26
CA VAL A 140 1.00 8.20 0.23
C VAL A 140 -0.21 9.13 0.22
N LYS A 141 -0.47 9.76 -0.93
CA LYS A 141 -1.65 10.64 -1.08
C LYS A 141 -2.89 9.79 -1.33
N ARG A 142 -3.87 9.86 -0.42
CA ARG A 142 -5.16 9.16 -0.59
C ARG A 142 -5.88 9.67 -1.85
N ARG A 143 -6.18 8.77 -2.78
CA ARG A 143 -6.95 9.04 -4.02
C ARG A 143 -8.08 8.02 -4.16
N LYS A 144 -8.89 8.11 -5.23
CA LYS A 144 -9.94 7.12 -5.49
C LYS A 144 -9.39 5.78 -5.98
N ASN A 145 -8.35 5.84 -6.82
CA ASN A 145 -7.67 4.66 -7.36
C ASN A 145 -6.27 4.58 -6.79
N HIS A 146 -5.86 3.37 -6.39
CA HIS A 146 -4.53 3.07 -5.88
C HIS A 146 -3.81 1.99 -6.71
N PHE A 147 -4.47 1.52 -7.76
CA PHE A 147 -3.93 0.61 -8.76
C PHE A 147 -3.55 1.45 -9.98
N TYR A 148 -2.30 1.34 -10.39
CA TYR A 148 -1.76 2.14 -11.48
C TYR A 148 -0.98 1.25 -12.45
N ASP A 149 -1.48 1.18 -13.68
CA ASP A 149 -0.76 0.59 -14.79
C ASP A 149 0.11 1.67 -15.43
N LEU A 150 1.41 1.57 -15.23
CA LEU A 150 2.36 2.53 -15.78
C LEU A 150 2.68 2.16 -17.23
N PRO A 151 2.85 3.15 -18.11
CA PRO A 151 3.20 2.92 -19.52
C PRO A 151 4.59 2.27 -19.71
N CYS A 152 5.39 2.18 -18.64
CA CYS A 152 6.67 1.48 -18.64
C CYS A 152 6.56 -0.06 -18.56
N GLY A 153 5.34 -0.63 -18.58
CA GLY A 153 5.11 -2.07 -18.53
C GLY A 153 5.16 -2.65 -17.11
N ALA A 154 4.86 -1.83 -16.11
CA ALA A 154 4.79 -2.26 -14.71
C ALA A 154 3.48 -1.78 -14.06
N ASN A 155 2.94 -2.59 -13.17
CA ASN A 155 1.81 -2.24 -12.32
C ASN A 155 2.32 -1.85 -10.93
N VAL A 156 1.77 -0.77 -10.38
CA VAL A 156 2.07 -0.28 -9.03
C VAL A 156 0.78 -0.19 -8.21
N ILE A 157 0.80 -0.82 -7.03
CA ILE A 157 -0.26 -0.71 -6.04
C ILE A 157 0.25 0.15 -4.89
N LEU A 158 -0.36 1.33 -4.70
CA LEU A 158 -0.04 2.25 -3.61
C LEU A 158 -0.95 1.98 -2.41
N GLY A 159 -0.51 1.13 -1.47
CA GLY A 159 -1.25 0.93 -0.23
C GLY A 159 -1.21 2.17 0.67
N ASN A 160 -2.36 2.59 1.20
CA ASN A 160 -2.48 3.73 2.12
C ASN A 160 -1.71 3.54 3.43
N ASN A 161 -1.30 2.30 3.71
CA ASN A 161 -0.46 1.94 4.82
C ASN A 161 1.04 2.14 4.58
N GLY A 162 1.43 2.66 3.42
CA GLY A 162 2.81 2.86 3.02
C GLY A 162 3.48 1.58 2.50
N PHE A 163 2.72 0.51 2.28
CA PHE A 163 3.22 -0.67 1.59
C PHE A 163 2.88 -0.54 0.11
N ILE A 164 3.92 -0.43 -0.70
CA ILE A 164 3.81 -0.26 -2.14
C ILE A 164 4.25 -1.56 -2.80
N TRP A 165 3.40 -2.10 -3.67
CA TRP A 165 3.71 -3.29 -4.44
C TRP A 165 4.00 -2.90 -5.89
N ILE A 166 5.07 -3.45 -6.46
CA ILE A 166 5.46 -3.23 -7.85
C ILE A 166 5.54 -4.59 -8.52
N SER A 167 4.75 -4.81 -9.56
CA SER A 167 4.73 -6.04 -10.36
C SER A 167 4.83 -5.73 -11.86
N SER A 168 5.06 -6.76 -12.66
CA SER A 168 5.01 -6.64 -14.12
C SER A 168 3.56 -6.70 -14.61
N THR A 169 3.19 -5.94 -15.65
CA THR A 169 1.83 -5.97 -16.22
C THR A 169 1.45 -7.39 -16.67
N ASN A 170 2.41 -8.16 -17.20
CA ASN A 170 2.21 -9.54 -17.66
C ASN A 170 1.77 -10.50 -16.54
N THR A 171 2.15 -10.22 -15.28
CA THR A 171 1.75 -11.03 -14.12
C THR A 171 0.29 -10.77 -13.70
N VAL A 172 -0.23 -9.58 -13.96
CA VAL A 172 -1.58 -9.19 -13.53
C VAL A 172 -2.64 -9.76 -14.49
N GLU A 173 -2.40 -9.69 -15.81
CA GLU A 173 -3.33 -10.18 -16.83
C GLU A 173 -3.51 -11.71 -16.79
N GLY A 174 -2.49 -12.47 -16.37
CA GLY A 174 -2.58 -13.92 -16.19
C GLY A 174 -3.40 -14.37 -14.97
N GLU A 175 -3.67 -13.47 -14.03
CA GLU A 175 -4.26 -13.79 -12.72
C GLU A 175 -5.76 -13.45 -12.61
N GLU A 176 -6.30 -12.63 -13.53
CA GLU A 176 -7.70 -12.17 -13.52
C GLU A 176 -8.74 -13.31 -13.59
N GLY A 177 -8.36 -14.52 -13.98
CA GLY A 177 -9.23 -15.70 -14.06
C GLY A 177 -9.18 -16.66 -12.86
N SER A 178 -8.25 -16.48 -11.92
CA SER A 178 -7.92 -17.49 -10.89
C SER A 178 -8.55 -17.27 -9.52
N GLY A 179 -9.33 -16.19 -9.37
CA GLY A 179 -9.85 -15.75 -8.08
C GLY A 179 -8.78 -15.12 -7.18
N GLY A 180 -7.56 -14.87 -7.67
CA GLY A 180 -6.53 -14.13 -6.94
C GLY A 180 -5.79 -14.93 -5.86
N PHE A 181 -5.67 -16.26 -5.98
CA PHE A 181 -4.87 -17.10 -5.06
C PHE A 181 -3.73 -17.86 -5.72
N THR A 182 -3.71 -17.96 -7.05
CA THR A 182 -2.61 -18.64 -7.76
C THR A 182 -1.46 -17.68 -7.93
N GLN A 183 -0.27 -18.09 -7.51
CA GLN A 183 0.97 -17.39 -7.85
C GLN A 183 1.61 -18.12 -9.03
N ASN A 184 1.83 -17.42 -10.14
CA ASN A 184 2.69 -17.96 -11.17
C ASN A 184 4.16 -17.69 -10.80
N LEU A 185 4.78 -18.64 -10.08
CA LEU A 185 6.21 -18.60 -9.73
C LEU A 185 7.08 -19.34 -10.74
N GLU A 186 6.48 -20.03 -11.71
CA GLU A 186 7.18 -20.94 -12.62
C GLU A 186 7.84 -20.20 -13.77
N GLU A 187 7.23 -19.11 -14.24
CA GLU A 187 7.78 -18.31 -15.33
C GLU A 187 8.69 -17.18 -14.81
N PRO A 188 9.97 -17.15 -15.22
CA PRO A 188 10.86 -16.06 -14.83
C PRO A 188 10.50 -14.79 -15.61
N ILE A 189 10.22 -13.71 -14.88
CA ILE A 189 10.04 -12.37 -15.48
C ILE A 189 11.29 -12.00 -16.30
N ALA A 190 11.11 -11.46 -17.51
CA ALA A 190 12.20 -11.07 -18.39
C ALA A 190 13.11 -10.00 -17.76
N ARG A 191 14.41 -10.03 -18.06
CA ARG A 191 15.38 -9.03 -17.57
C ARG A 191 14.95 -7.57 -17.77
N PRO A 192 14.47 -7.12 -18.95
CA PRO A 192 14.05 -5.73 -19.13
C PRO A 192 12.93 -5.31 -18.17
N GLU A 193 11.96 -6.18 -17.89
CA GLU A 193 10.88 -5.89 -16.94
C GLU A 193 11.41 -5.78 -15.51
N ARG A 194 12.35 -6.64 -15.11
CA ARG A 194 13.01 -6.55 -13.79
C ARG A 194 13.80 -5.24 -13.64
N GLU A 195 14.44 -4.78 -14.71
CA GLU A 195 15.17 -3.51 -14.72
C GLU A 195 14.22 -2.32 -14.53
N VAL A 196 13.02 -2.35 -15.13
CA VAL A 196 11.97 -1.36 -14.88
C VAL A 196 11.50 -1.38 -13.42
N ILE A 197 11.20 -2.57 -12.88
CA ILE A 197 10.76 -2.72 -11.48
C ILE A 197 11.83 -2.22 -10.51
N ALA A 198 13.11 -2.55 -10.75
CA ALA A 198 14.24 -2.10 -9.93
C ALA A 198 14.41 -0.58 -9.98
N ARG A 199 14.27 0.04 -11.16
CA ARG A 199 14.29 1.49 -11.32
C ARG A 199 13.16 2.16 -10.56
N LEU A 200 11.91 1.69 -10.75
CA LEU A 200 10.74 2.23 -10.04
C LEU A 200 10.89 2.16 -8.52
N ARG A 201 11.39 1.02 -8.01
CA ARG A 201 11.72 0.86 -6.59
C ARG A 201 12.68 1.97 -6.11
N ASN A 202 13.76 2.21 -6.85
CA ASN A 202 14.75 3.21 -6.46
C ASN A 202 14.16 4.63 -6.54
N CYS A 203 13.36 4.94 -7.55
CA CYS A 203 12.66 6.23 -7.65
C CYS A 203 11.67 6.45 -6.50
N ILE A 204 10.90 5.44 -6.09
CA ILE A 204 9.98 5.54 -4.96
C ILE A 204 10.75 5.79 -3.65
N LEU A 205 11.88 5.10 -3.46
CA LEU A 205 12.76 5.34 -2.32
C LEU A 205 13.37 6.74 -2.36
N ALA A 206 13.72 7.25 -3.54
CA ALA A 206 14.22 8.60 -3.77
C ALA A 206 13.21 9.65 -3.28
N LEU A 207 12.00 9.59 -3.81
CA LEU A 207 10.90 10.47 -3.44
C LEU A 207 10.58 10.38 -1.94
N ALA A 208 10.56 9.16 -1.38
CA ALA A 208 10.28 8.96 0.03
C ALA A 208 11.36 9.52 0.96
N SER A 209 12.63 9.46 0.55
CA SER A 209 13.74 10.06 1.29
C SER A 209 13.66 11.59 1.31
N CYS A 210 13.23 12.19 0.19
CA CYS A 210 13.03 13.63 0.03
C CYS A 210 11.69 14.14 0.60
N LYS A 211 10.92 13.26 1.26
CA LYS A 211 9.59 13.58 1.85
C LYS A 211 8.58 14.11 0.86
N MET A 212 8.69 13.72 -0.41
CA MET A 212 7.71 14.05 -1.43
C MET A 212 6.51 13.13 -1.33
N MET A 213 5.33 13.68 -1.65
CA MET A 213 4.09 12.90 -1.71
C MET A 213 4.11 11.96 -2.90
N LEU A 214 3.72 10.71 -2.68
CA LEU A 214 3.66 9.66 -3.68
C LEU A 214 2.24 9.56 -4.24
N HIS A 215 2.16 9.69 -5.56
CA HIS A 215 0.98 9.43 -6.41
C HIS A 215 1.45 9.05 -7.82
N ASP A 216 0.52 8.64 -8.68
CA ASP A 216 0.75 8.21 -10.06
C ASP A 216 1.71 9.12 -10.84
N SER A 217 1.36 10.39 -11.00
CA SER A 217 2.15 11.36 -11.76
C SER A 217 3.57 11.56 -11.18
N SER A 218 3.70 11.59 -9.84
CA SER A 218 5.02 11.73 -9.20
C SER A 218 5.95 10.56 -9.51
N ILE A 219 5.42 9.34 -9.53
CA ILE A 219 6.21 8.13 -9.80
C ILE A 219 6.55 8.06 -11.29
N GLN A 220 5.61 8.41 -12.16
CA GLN A 220 5.84 8.44 -13.60
C GLN A 220 6.92 9.48 -13.98
N TYR A 221 6.83 10.70 -13.45
CA TYR A 221 7.85 11.73 -13.72
C TYR A 221 9.21 11.35 -13.13
N ALA A 222 9.25 10.81 -11.92
CA ALA A 222 10.50 10.30 -11.36
C ALA A 222 11.10 9.16 -12.20
N TYR A 223 10.26 8.30 -12.78
CA TYR A 223 10.71 7.26 -13.71
C TYR A 223 11.31 7.86 -14.98
N GLU A 224 10.65 8.84 -15.60
CA GLU A 224 11.15 9.54 -16.79
C GLU A 224 12.48 10.26 -16.53
N GLU A 225 12.58 11.04 -15.44
CA GLU A 225 13.81 11.76 -15.09
C GLU A 225 14.96 10.81 -14.74
N SER A 226 14.66 9.65 -14.15
CA SER A 226 15.66 8.64 -13.80
C SER A 226 16.30 7.94 -15.01
N GLN A 227 15.75 8.08 -16.22
CA GLN A 227 16.32 7.48 -17.44
C GLN A 227 17.69 8.04 -17.79
N LYS A 228 18.04 9.23 -17.27
CA LYS A 228 19.36 9.85 -17.43
C LYS A 228 20.47 9.08 -16.71
N TYR A 229 20.10 8.26 -15.72
CA TYR A 229 21.01 7.52 -14.85
C TYR A 229 20.87 6.02 -15.04
N THR A 230 21.94 5.29 -14.75
CA THR A 230 21.88 3.83 -14.65
C THR A 230 21.20 3.41 -13.35
N ILE A 231 20.64 2.20 -13.31
CA ILE A 231 19.89 1.71 -12.14
C ILE A 231 20.75 1.68 -10.86
N SER A 232 22.03 1.38 -11.00
CA SER A 232 23.01 1.38 -9.90
C SER A 232 23.32 2.77 -9.38
N GLU A 233 23.36 3.78 -10.26
CA GLU A 233 23.61 5.17 -9.88
C GLU A 233 22.46 5.77 -9.07
N LEU A 234 21.21 5.31 -9.29
CA LEU A 234 20.04 5.72 -8.51
C LEU A 234 20.08 5.31 -7.03
N LEU A 235 21.11 4.56 -6.62
CA LEU A 235 21.38 4.25 -5.20
C LEU A 235 22.26 5.31 -4.53
N LEU A 236 22.95 6.13 -5.31
CA LEU A 236 23.79 7.20 -4.79
C LEU A 236 22.93 8.41 -4.38
N PRO A 237 23.36 9.20 -3.38
CA PRO A 237 22.56 10.32 -2.89
C PRO A 237 22.42 11.45 -3.90
N GLU A 238 23.41 11.69 -4.76
CA GLU A 238 23.38 12.79 -5.74
C GLU A 238 22.33 12.57 -6.84
N PRO A 239 22.32 11.43 -7.58
CA PRO A 239 21.29 11.18 -8.59
C PRO A 239 19.90 11.07 -7.99
N LEU A 240 19.80 10.53 -6.78
CA LEU A 240 18.55 10.39 -6.05
C LEU A 240 17.92 11.76 -5.75
N LEU A 241 18.73 12.71 -5.28
CA LEU A 241 18.29 14.07 -4.98
C LEU A 241 17.95 14.83 -6.26
N ASP A 242 18.77 14.69 -7.30
CA ASP A 242 18.54 15.34 -8.59
C ASP A 242 17.20 14.90 -9.20
N VAL A 243 16.93 13.59 -9.25
CA VAL A 243 15.64 13.06 -9.73
C VAL A 243 14.47 13.62 -8.90
N ALA A 244 14.61 13.69 -7.58
CA ALA A 244 13.55 14.23 -6.72
C ALA A 244 13.28 15.72 -6.99
N ILE A 245 14.33 16.55 -7.11
CA ILE A 245 14.21 17.99 -7.40
C ILE A 245 13.58 18.22 -8.78
N LEU A 246 14.05 17.51 -9.81
CA LEU A 246 13.52 17.63 -11.17
C LEU A 246 12.05 17.21 -11.23
N THR A 247 11.70 16.12 -10.54
CA THR A 247 10.32 15.67 -10.41
C THR A 247 9.46 16.72 -9.71
N GLN A 248 9.97 17.32 -8.63
CA GLN A 248 9.26 18.35 -7.89
C GLN A 248 8.99 19.58 -8.76
N HIS A 249 9.99 20.05 -9.50
CA HIS A 249 9.85 21.19 -10.40
C HIS A 249 8.80 20.94 -11.47
N ARG A 250 8.81 19.74 -12.07
CA ARG A 250 7.84 19.35 -13.10
C ARG A 250 6.42 19.21 -12.56
N LEU A 251 6.25 18.75 -11.31
CA LEU A 251 4.95 18.72 -10.64
C LEU A 251 4.39 20.13 -10.41
N HIS A 252 5.21 21.09 -9.96
CA HIS A 252 4.75 22.47 -9.74
C HIS A 252 4.32 23.14 -11.04
N GLN A 253 5.08 22.94 -12.13
CA GLN A 253 4.73 23.48 -13.44
C GLN A 253 3.35 23.02 -13.94
N MET A 254 2.92 21.80 -13.58
CA MET A 254 1.59 21.30 -13.94
C MET A 254 0.48 21.68 -12.96
N GLU A 255 0.79 22.13 -11.76
CA GLU A 255 -0.21 22.66 -10.83
C GLU A 255 -0.56 24.12 -11.12
N ASP A 256 0.32 24.85 -11.83
CA ASP A 256 0.15 26.26 -12.21
C ASP A 256 -0.56 26.47 -13.58
N ASP A 257 -0.73 25.41 -14.38
CA ASP A 257 -1.46 25.40 -15.67
C ASP A 257 -2.92 24.90 -15.53
#